data_AF-A0A2N0M5H4-F1
#
_entry.id   AF-A0A2N0M5H4-F1
#
_cell.length_a   1.000
_cell.length_b   1.000
_cell.length_c   1.000
_cell.angle_alpha   90.00
_cell.angle_beta   90.00
_cell.angle_gamma   90.00
#
_symmetry.space_group_name_H-M   'P 1'
#
loop_
_entity.id
_entity.type
_entity.pdbx_description
1 polymer ?
#
loop_
_entity_poly.entity_id
_entity_poly.type
_entity_poly.pdbx_seq_one_letter_code
_entity_poly.pdbx_strand_id
1 'polypeptide(L)'
;PAGTPGPVDHQRGPDAETPATTVGEAPTEESTPIPTPPDFLFTPIPATPKFPQRKVGPINEEQLQREMLAAAFSIFGWSTNFRLRSAYYSEIMGAGPGKDDILPTDRPVFETAGEAEKCLTDREPVQVVNVTGDSRAYPLQIMIWHEVVNDTVGGEPVVVTY
;
A
#
# COMPACT_ATOMS: atom_id res chain seq x y z
N PRO A 1 -28.29 -81.70 30.65
CA PRO A 1 -27.46 -80.95 31.63
C PRO A 1 -26.62 -79.89 30.89
N ALA A 2 -27.19 -78.70 30.67
CA ALA A 2 -27.19 -77.54 31.59
C ALA A 2 -25.82 -76.83 31.60
N GLY A 3 -25.69 -75.53 31.34
CA GLY A 3 -26.67 -74.48 31.14
C GLY A 3 -25.98 -73.18 30.69
N THR A 4 -26.78 -72.33 30.07
CA THR A 4 -26.52 -70.96 29.62
C THR A 4 -26.02 -70.05 30.75
N PRO A 5 -25.06 -69.13 30.52
CA PRO A 5 -24.86 -68.00 31.43
C PRO A 5 -25.92 -66.93 31.17
N GLY A 6 -26.63 -66.53 32.22
CA GLY A 6 -27.63 -65.46 32.22
C GLY A 6 -27.03 -64.04 32.16
N PRO A 7 -27.87 -63.00 32.22
CA PRO A 7 -27.52 -61.64 31.87
C PRO A 7 -26.74 -60.94 33.00
N VAL A 8 -25.74 -60.14 32.63
CA VAL A 8 -25.04 -59.24 33.55
C VAL A 8 -25.81 -57.92 33.57
N ASP A 9 -26.51 -57.69 34.67
CA ASP A 9 -27.13 -56.42 35.02
C ASP A 9 -26.02 -55.42 35.40
N HIS A 10 -25.74 -54.48 34.49
CA HIS A 10 -24.91 -53.33 34.79
C HIS A 10 -25.83 -52.17 35.16
N GLN A 11 -25.92 -51.96 36.47
CA GLN A 11 -26.59 -50.84 37.11
C GLN A 11 -26.25 -49.50 36.44
N ARG A 12 -27.31 -48.75 36.15
CA ARG A 12 -27.30 -47.35 35.71
C ARG A 12 -26.68 -46.46 36.81
N GLY A 13 -25.42 -46.08 36.63
CA GLY A 13 -24.75 -44.99 37.35
C GLY A 13 -24.98 -43.64 36.65
N PRO A 14 -24.81 -42.51 37.36
CA PRO A 14 -25.41 -41.21 37.02
C PRO A 14 -24.73 -40.51 35.85
N ASP A 15 -25.50 -39.61 35.23
CA ASP A 15 -25.18 -38.79 34.08
C ASP A 15 -23.76 -38.20 34.13
N ALA A 16 -22.93 -38.60 33.16
CA ALA A 16 -21.63 -37.99 32.95
C ALA A 16 -21.83 -36.59 32.35
N GLU A 17 -21.72 -35.57 33.19
CA GLU A 17 -21.48 -34.20 32.75
C GLU A 17 -20.30 -34.18 31.78
N THR A 18 -20.56 -33.67 30.57
CA THR A 18 -19.52 -33.34 29.60
C THR A 18 -18.71 -32.17 30.16
N PRO A 19 -17.38 -32.24 30.25
CA PRO A 19 -16.61 -31.05 30.61
C PRO A 19 -16.72 -30.05 29.46
N ALA A 20 -17.21 -28.85 29.77
CA ALA A 20 -17.21 -27.71 28.86
C ALA A 20 -15.79 -27.47 28.35
N THR A 21 -15.59 -27.60 27.05
CA THR A 21 -14.38 -27.10 26.40
C THR A 21 -14.47 -25.59 26.40
N THR A 22 -13.70 -24.95 27.29
CA THR A 22 -13.45 -23.51 27.24
C THR A 22 -12.79 -23.18 25.90
N VAL A 23 -13.53 -22.47 25.04
CA VAL A 23 -12.97 -21.82 23.86
C VAL A 23 -12.06 -20.70 24.38
N GLY A 24 -10.76 -20.82 24.13
CA GLY A 24 -9.82 -19.74 24.39
C GLY A 24 -10.21 -18.53 23.54
N GLU A 25 -10.38 -17.39 24.22
CA GLU A 25 -10.61 -16.08 23.62
C GLU A 25 -9.48 -15.76 22.62
N ALA A 26 -9.83 -15.47 21.37
CA ALA A 26 -8.88 -15.01 20.37
C ALA A 26 -8.31 -13.65 20.79
N PRO A 27 -7.01 -13.38 20.61
CA PRO A 27 -6.45 -12.09 20.96
C PRO A 27 -7.04 -11.01 20.03
N THR A 28 -7.64 -9.99 20.62
CA THR A 28 -8.05 -8.76 19.94
C THR A 28 -6.80 -8.08 19.37
N GLU A 29 -6.59 -8.15 18.06
CA GLU A 29 -5.58 -7.32 17.40
C GLU A 29 -6.05 -5.86 17.46
N GLU A 30 -5.28 -5.05 18.19
CA GLU A 30 -5.49 -3.62 18.32
C GLU A 30 -5.15 -2.95 16.97
N SER A 31 -6.19 -2.45 16.28
CA SER A 31 -6.04 -1.70 15.04
C SER A 31 -5.16 -0.47 15.29
N THR A 32 -3.96 -0.46 14.72
CA THR A 32 -3.14 0.75 14.70
C THR A 32 -3.85 1.83 13.89
N PRO A 33 -3.90 3.09 14.37
CA PRO A 33 -4.52 4.16 13.62
C PRO A 33 -3.70 4.45 12.36
N ILE A 34 -4.40 4.68 11.25
CA ILE A 34 -3.81 5.10 9.97
C ILE A 34 -2.98 6.37 10.24
N PRO A 35 -1.69 6.42 9.85
CA PRO A 35 -0.86 7.59 10.07
C PRO A 35 -1.44 8.79 9.33
N THR A 36 -1.56 9.92 10.03
CA THR A 36 -2.03 11.17 9.44
C THR A 36 -1.02 11.63 8.37
N PRO A 37 -1.48 12.05 7.18
CA PRO A 37 -0.67 12.75 6.20
C PRO A 37 0.20 13.83 6.85
N PRO A 38 1.48 13.97 6.46
CA PRO A 38 2.23 15.15 6.81
C PRO A 38 1.63 16.39 6.13
N ASP A 39 1.55 17.51 6.86
CA ASP A 39 0.86 18.76 6.46
C ASP A 39 1.32 19.34 5.11
N PHE A 40 2.53 19.00 4.64
CA PHE A 40 3.05 19.50 3.37
C PHE A 40 2.23 19.06 2.15
N LEU A 41 1.50 17.95 2.25
CA LEU A 41 0.65 17.44 1.16
C LEU A 41 -0.61 18.29 0.93
N PHE A 42 -1.05 19.06 1.92
CA PHE A 42 -2.23 19.94 1.81
C PHE A 42 -1.89 21.42 1.69
N THR A 43 -0.60 21.76 1.68
CA THR A 43 -0.17 23.13 1.46
C THR A 43 -0.49 23.51 0.01
N PRO A 44 -1.29 24.57 -0.25
CA PRO A 44 -1.59 24.99 -1.60
C PRO A 44 -0.30 25.30 -2.35
N ILE A 45 -0.02 24.56 -3.43
CA ILE A 45 1.06 24.93 -4.35
C ILE A 45 0.70 26.32 -4.88
N PRO A 46 1.56 27.34 -4.69
CA PRO A 46 1.26 28.67 -5.17
C PRO A 46 0.97 28.62 -6.68
N ALA A 47 -0.20 29.14 -7.08
CA ALA A 47 -0.70 29.12 -8.46
C ALA A 47 0.24 29.79 -9.48
N THR A 48 1.28 30.45 -9.01
CA THR A 48 2.35 31.00 -9.84
C THR A 48 3.68 30.68 -9.18
N PRO A 49 4.49 29.78 -9.76
CA PRO A 49 5.87 29.65 -9.35
C PRO A 49 6.53 31.03 -9.50
N LYS A 50 7.01 31.63 -8.41
CA LYS A 50 7.82 32.86 -8.45
C LYS A 50 9.24 32.59 -8.93
N PHE A 51 9.40 31.63 -9.86
CA PHE A 51 10.69 31.38 -10.47
C PHE A 51 10.82 32.35 -11.64
N PRO A 52 11.87 33.19 -11.69
CA PRO A 52 12.15 33.97 -12.88
C PRO A 52 12.31 32.98 -14.03
N GLN A 53 11.39 33.02 -15.00
CA GLN A 53 11.45 32.21 -16.21
C GLN A 53 12.63 32.70 -17.05
N ARG A 54 13.86 32.32 -16.69
CA ARG A 54 15.05 32.65 -17.45
C ARG A 54 15.04 31.80 -18.70
N LYS A 55 15.24 32.43 -19.86
CA LYS A 55 15.50 31.71 -21.10
C LYS A 55 16.80 30.92 -20.96
N VAL A 56 16.68 29.61 -21.04
CA VAL A 56 17.83 28.70 -21.18
C VAL A 56 18.30 28.76 -22.63
N GLY A 57 19.54 29.22 -22.83
CA GLY A 57 20.19 29.31 -24.13
C GLY A 57 21.27 28.23 -24.33
N PRO A 58 21.94 28.25 -25.49
CA PRO A 58 23.16 27.49 -25.71
C PRO A 58 24.16 27.75 -24.58
N ILE A 59 24.83 26.70 -24.14
CA ILE A 59 25.74 26.74 -22.99
C ILE A 59 27.16 26.42 -23.46
N ASN A 60 28.16 27.14 -22.97
CA ASN A 60 29.57 26.79 -23.20
C ASN A 60 30.07 25.79 -22.14
N GLU A 61 31.31 25.32 -22.25
CA GLU A 61 31.88 24.32 -21.32
C GLU A 61 31.96 24.83 -19.87
N GLU A 62 32.42 26.06 -19.67
CA GLU A 62 32.58 26.64 -18.33
C GLU A 62 31.23 26.86 -17.64
N GLN A 63 30.23 27.34 -18.40
CA GLN A 63 28.85 27.47 -17.92
C GLN A 63 28.25 26.11 -17.59
N LEU A 64 28.51 25.08 -18.42
CA LEU A 64 28.05 23.72 -18.18
C LEU A 64 28.60 23.17 -16.87
N GLN A 65 29.90 23.34 -16.64
CA GLN A 65 30.53 22.94 -15.39
C GLN A 65 29.92 23.65 -14.18
N ARG A 66 29.67 24.97 -14.27
CA ARG A 66 29.00 25.71 -13.19
C ARG A 66 27.58 25.21 -12.91
N GLU A 67 26.78 24.98 -13.95
CA GLU A 67 25.42 24.49 -13.78
C GLU A 67 25.38 23.07 -13.22
N MET A 68 26.27 22.18 -13.68
CA MET A 68 26.39 20.82 -13.16
C MET A 68 26.85 20.80 -11.69
N LEU A 69 27.76 21.70 -11.30
CA LEU A 69 28.17 21.87 -9.89
C LEU A 69 27.02 22.42 -9.02
N ALA A 70 26.13 23.21 -9.60
CA ALA A 70 24.97 23.78 -8.92
C ALA A 70 23.71 22.87 -8.98
N ALA A 71 23.83 21.67 -9.55
CA ALA A 71 22.71 20.73 -9.66
C ALA A 71 22.25 20.30 -8.26
N ALA A 72 20.93 20.34 -8.02
CA ALA A 72 20.34 19.86 -6.77
C ALA A 72 20.00 18.35 -6.81
N PHE A 73 20.61 17.60 -7.72
CA PHE A 73 20.44 16.16 -7.91
C PHE A 73 21.76 15.51 -8.35
N SER A 74 21.86 14.19 -8.21
CA SER A 74 23.06 13.45 -8.64
C SER A 74 23.17 13.39 -10.15
N ILE A 75 24.28 13.91 -10.68
CA ILE A 75 24.69 13.76 -12.08
C ILE A 75 25.52 12.49 -12.33
N PHE A 76 25.94 11.80 -11.26
CA PHE A 76 26.80 10.63 -11.35
C PHE A 76 26.01 9.41 -11.88
N GLY A 77 26.62 8.66 -12.81
CA GLY A 77 26.01 7.45 -13.39
C GLY A 77 25.12 7.70 -14.61
N TRP A 78 24.88 8.95 -15.00
CA TRP A 78 24.08 9.29 -16.18
C TRP A 78 24.93 9.31 -17.45
N SER A 79 24.49 8.60 -18.50
CA SER A 79 25.05 8.68 -19.85
C SER A 79 24.10 9.49 -20.74
N THR A 80 24.18 10.83 -20.64
CA THR A 80 23.31 11.76 -21.37
C THR A 80 24.02 13.06 -21.73
N ASN A 81 23.40 13.86 -22.60
CA ASN A 81 23.93 15.16 -23.02
C ASN A 81 23.35 16.29 -22.16
N PHE A 82 24.07 16.68 -21.11
CA PHE A 82 23.73 17.80 -20.21
C PHE A 82 23.80 19.20 -20.87
N ARG A 83 24.04 19.30 -22.19
CA ARG A 83 23.87 20.57 -22.91
C ARG A 83 22.43 20.77 -23.36
N LEU A 84 21.68 19.68 -23.53
CA LEU A 84 20.26 19.70 -23.92
C LEU A 84 19.40 19.81 -22.66
N ARG A 85 18.91 21.02 -22.38
CA ARG A 85 18.06 21.30 -21.22
C ARG A 85 17.10 22.45 -21.51
N SER A 86 15.94 22.44 -20.86
CA SER A 86 14.94 23.51 -20.90
C SER A 86 14.82 24.29 -19.59
N ALA A 87 15.51 23.86 -18.53
CA ALA A 87 15.59 24.49 -17.21
C ALA A 87 17.04 24.44 -16.69
N TYR A 88 17.38 25.29 -15.71
CA TYR A 88 18.68 25.22 -15.04
C TYR A 88 18.71 24.03 -14.08
N TYR A 89 19.88 23.39 -13.92
CA TYR A 89 19.98 22.24 -13.01
C TYR A 89 19.75 22.57 -11.53
N SER A 90 19.95 23.83 -11.15
CA SER A 90 19.60 24.32 -9.81
C SER A 90 18.09 24.45 -9.57
N GLU A 91 17.27 24.43 -10.62
CA GLU A 91 15.80 24.51 -10.52
C GLU A 91 15.15 23.13 -10.40
N ILE A 92 15.90 22.06 -10.68
CA ILE A 92 15.43 20.69 -10.55
C ILE A 92 15.57 20.27 -9.09
N MET A 93 14.46 20.27 -8.36
CA MET A 93 14.40 19.86 -6.96
C MET A 93 13.89 18.41 -6.87
N GLY A 94 14.43 17.66 -5.90
CA GLY A 94 13.88 16.35 -5.54
C GLY A 94 12.46 16.50 -4.99
N ALA A 95 11.57 15.58 -5.36
CA ALA A 95 10.14 15.63 -5.00
C ALA A 95 9.84 15.19 -3.55
N GLY A 96 10.86 14.99 -2.71
CA GLY A 96 10.72 14.50 -1.34
C GLY A 96 11.31 13.09 -1.21
N PRO A 97 10.48 12.04 -1.02
CA PRO A 97 10.96 10.67 -0.82
C PRO A 97 11.96 10.25 -1.90
N GLY A 98 13.03 9.59 -1.47
CA GLY A 98 14.03 8.97 -2.32
C GLY A 98 13.45 7.84 -3.15
N LYS A 99 14.28 7.29 -4.05
CA LYS A 99 13.92 6.10 -4.81
C LYS A 99 13.62 4.96 -3.81
N ASP A 100 12.46 4.32 -3.96
CA ASP A 100 11.99 3.20 -3.13
C ASP A 100 11.55 3.55 -1.69
N ASP A 101 11.38 4.84 -1.36
CA ASP A 101 10.90 5.26 -0.03
C ASP A 101 9.38 5.06 0.16
N ILE A 102 8.63 4.88 -0.93
CA ILE A 102 7.20 4.52 -0.89
C ILE A 102 7.11 3.01 -1.10
N LEU A 103 6.93 2.29 0.00
CA LEU A 103 6.90 0.84 -0.04
C LEU A 103 5.57 0.34 -0.61
N PRO A 104 5.61 -0.66 -1.50
CA PRO A 104 4.39 -1.31 -1.98
C PRO A 104 3.65 -1.98 -0.82
N THR A 105 2.34 -2.13 -0.97
CA THR A 105 1.60 -3.05 -0.11
C THR A 105 1.82 -4.47 -0.60
N ASP A 106 2.53 -5.25 0.22
CA ASP A 106 2.67 -6.69 0.05
C ASP A 106 1.62 -7.40 0.90
N ARG A 107 0.93 -8.39 0.32
CA ARG A 107 -0.12 -9.19 1.00
C ARG A 107 -1.25 -8.31 1.57
N PRO A 108 -2.01 -7.62 0.72
CA PRO A 108 -3.13 -6.80 1.15
C PRO A 108 -4.16 -7.63 1.94
N VAL A 109 -4.70 -7.01 2.99
CA VAL A 109 -5.83 -7.55 3.77
C VAL A 109 -7.09 -6.84 3.29
N PHE A 110 -8.14 -7.63 3.02
CA PHE A 110 -9.41 -7.11 2.51
C PHE A 110 -10.50 -7.23 3.56
N GLU A 111 -11.32 -6.20 3.63
CA GLU A 111 -12.58 -6.20 4.34
C GLU A 111 -13.74 -6.50 3.38
N THR A 112 -14.90 -6.83 3.92
CA THR A 112 -16.10 -6.98 3.09
C THR A 112 -16.60 -5.62 2.59
N ALA A 113 -17.38 -5.61 1.51
CA ALA A 113 -17.95 -4.37 0.98
C ALA A 113 -18.79 -3.61 2.02
N GLY A 114 -19.56 -4.32 2.86
CA GLY A 114 -20.38 -3.69 3.91
C GLY A 114 -19.57 -3.14 5.09
N GLU A 115 -18.37 -3.67 5.34
CA GLU A 115 -17.45 -3.07 6.33
C GLU A 115 -16.79 -1.82 5.77
N ALA A 116 -16.41 -1.86 4.49
CA ALA A 116 -15.81 -0.73 3.79
C ALA A 116 -16.75 0.49 3.68
N GLU A 117 -18.07 0.30 3.70
CA GLU A 117 -19.05 1.42 3.75
C GLU A 117 -18.86 2.34 4.97
N LYS A 118 -18.16 1.89 6.03
CA LYS A 118 -17.85 2.73 7.20
C LYS A 118 -16.76 3.77 6.90
N CYS A 119 -15.90 3.52 5.91
CA CYS A 119 -14.74 4.36 5.58
C CYS A 119 -14.74 4.89 4.13
N LEU A 120 -15.54 4.32 3.24
CA LEU A 120 -15.72 4.77 1.85
C LEU A 120 -17.01 5.57 1.71
N THR A 121 -16.96 6.63 0.90
CA THR A 121 -18.16 7.39 0.52
C THR A 121 -18.67 6.93 -0.85
N ASP A 122 -19.93 7.24 -1.18
CA ASP A 122 -20.56 6.86 -2.46
C ASP A 122 -19.79 7.32 -3.72
N ARG A 123 -18.91 8.33 -3.60
CA ARG A 123 -18.11 8.88 -4.70
C ARG A 123 -16.62 8.56 -4.60
N GLU A 124 -16.25 7.66 -3.70
CA GLU A 124 -14.85 7.26 -3.54
C GLU A 124 -14.35 6.52 -4.78
N PRO A 125 -13.28 7.00 -5.45
CA PRO A 125 -12.72 6.30 -6.60
C PRO A 125 -12.04 5.01 -6.15
N VAL A 126 -12.39 3.91 -6.83
CA VAL A 126 -11.83 2.57 -6.59
C VAL A 126 -11.32 1.98 -7.91
N GLN A 127 -10.18 1.29 -7.85
CA GLN A 127 -9.78 0.38 -8.93
C GLN A 127 -10.38 -0.99 -8.66
N VAL A 128 -11.00 -1.60 -9.68
CA VAL A 128 -11.59 -2.94 -9.57
C VAL A 128 -10.78 -3.91 -10.40
N VAL A 129 -10.33 -5.00 -9.78
CA VAL A 129 -9.70 -6.13 -10.46
C VAL A 129 -10.62 -7.33 -10.35
N ASN A 130 -10.96 -7.93 -11.49
CA ASN A 130 -11.69 -9.19 -11.55
C ASN A 130 -10.88 -10.20 -12.34
N VAL A 131 -10.41 -11.25 -11.66
CA VAL A 131 -9.67 -12.36 -12.27
C VAL A 131 -10.31 -13.66 -11.82
N THR A 132 -10.69 -14.52 -12.77
CA THR A 132 -11.29 -15.84 -12.49
C THR A 132 -12.52 -15.76 -11.56
N GLY A 133 -13.26 -14.65 -11.59
CA GLY A 133 -14.44 -14.42 -10.73
C GLY A 133 -14.12 -13.91 -9.32
N ASP A 134 -12.85 -13.83 -8.93
CA ASP A 134 -12.41 -13.12 -7.72
C ASP A 134 -12.38 -11.61 -8.02
N SER A 135 -13.27 -10.86 -7.38
CA SER A 135 -13.41 -9.40 -7.57
C SER A 135 -12.92 -8.67 -6.34
N ARG A 136 -11.95 -7.77 -6.53
CA ARG A 136 -11.38 -6.96 -5.46
C ARG A 136 -11.44 -5.48 -5.84
N ALA A 137 -11.64 -4.64 -4.84
CA ALA A 137 -11.64 -3.20 -4.96
C ALA A 137 -10.46 -2.61 -4.17
N TYR A 138 -9.73 -1.70 -4.80
CA TYR A 138 -8.57 -1.01 -4.23
C TYR A 138 -8.89 0.49 -4.19
N PRO A 139 -9.28 1.04 -3.03
CA PRO A 139 -9.61 2.46 -2.89
C PRO A 139 -8.42 3.36 -3.21
N LEU A 140 -8.64 4.39 -4.03
CA LEU A 140 -7.58 5.31 -4.42
C LEU A 140 -7.00 6.04 -3.21
N GLN A 141 -7.80 6.36 -2.20
CA GLN A 141 -7.30 6.97 -0.96
C GLN A 141 -6.25 6.14 -0.24
N ILE A 142 -6.23 4.81 -0.38
CA ILE A 142 -5.18 3.92 0.17
C ILE A 142 -4.02 3.83 -0.82
N MET A 143 -4.33 3.65 -2.10
CA MET A 143 -3.33 3.56 -3.17
C MET A 143 -2.46 4.83 -3.23
N ILE A 144 -2.98 6.02 -2.91
CA ILE A 144 -2.21 7.27 -2.81
C ILE A 144 -1.00 7.18 -1.86
N TRP A 145 -1.11 6.37 -0.81
CA TRP A 145 -0.03 6.17 0.16
C TRP A 145 0.94 5.07 -0.22
N HIS A 146 0.47 4.09 -0.98
CA HIS A 146 1.20 2.85 -1.19
C HIS A 146 1.60 2.59 -2.64
N GLU A 147 1.15 3.42 -3.59
CA GLU A 147 1.41 3.49 -5.05
C GLU A 147 1.26 2.19 -5.87
N VAL A 148 1.66 1.07 -5.31
CA VAL A 148 1.73 -0.27 -5.86
C VAL A 148 1.23 -1.27 -4.83
N VAL A 149 0.36 -2.18 -5.26
CA VAL A 149 -0.06 -3.35 -4.47
C VAL A 149 0.33 -4.62 -5.21
N ASN A 150 1.10 -5.48 -4.56
CA ASN A 150 1.43 -6.81 -5.05
C ASN A 150 0.42 -7.81 -4.46
N ASP A 151 -0.43 -8.38 -5.32
CA ASP A 151 -1.52 -9.25 -4.89
C ASP A 151 -1.59 -10.54 -5.72
N THR A 152 -2.38 -11.49 -5.27
CA THR A 152 -2.80 -12.68 -6.03
C THR A 152 -4.31 -12.75 -6.04
N VAL A 153 -4.91 -12.49 -7.21
CA VAL A 153 -6.37 -12.43 -7.41
C VAL A 153 -6.77 -13.59 -8.30
N GLY A 154 -7.75 -14.40 -7.88
CA GLY A 154 -8.18 -15.56 -8.65
C GLY A 154 -7.07 -16.58 -8.93
N GLY A 155 -6.01 -16.61 -8.11
CA GLY A 155 -4.83 -17.45 -8.27
C GLY A 155 -3.74 -16.88 -9.18
N GLU A 156 -3.94 -15.70 -9.78
CA GLU A 156 -2.97 -15.05 -10.67
C GLU A 156 -2.24 -13.91 -9.93
N PRO A 157 -0.89 -13.85 -9.97
CA PRO A 157 -0.13 -12.72 -9.46
C PRO A 157 -0.44 -11.45 -10.25
N VAL A 158 -0.81 -10.37 -9.57
CA VAL A 158 -1.11 -9.08 -10.18
C VAL A 158 -0.38 -7.95 -9.47
N VAL A 159 -0.11 -6.89 -10.23
CA VAL A 159 0.38 -5.61 -9.71
C VAL A 159 -0.67 -4.55 -10.01
N VAL A 160 -1.17 -3.89 -8.98
CA VAL A 160 -2.17 -2.82 -9.07
C VAL A 160 -1.49 -1.49 -8.80
N THR A 161 -1.68 -0.49 -9.68
CA THR A 161 -1.00 0.83 -9.62
C THR A 161 -1.81 1.91 -10.38
N TYR A 162 -1.45 3.19 -10.25
CA TYR A 162 -2.14 4.34 -10.88
C TYR A 162 -1.18 5.47 -11.28
#